data_AF-A0A183K9N9-F1
#
_entry.id   AF-A0A183K9N9-F1
#
_cell.length_a   1.000
_cell.length_b   1.000
_cell.length_c   1.000
_cell.angle_alpha   90.00
_cell.angle_beta   90.00
_cell.angle_gamma   90.00
#
_symmetry.space_group_name_H-M   'P 1'
#
loop_
_entity.id
_entity.type
_entity.pdbx_description
1 polymer ?
#
loop_
_entity_poly.entity_id
_entity_poly.type
_entity_poly.pdbx_seq_one_letter_code
_entity_poly.pdbx_strand_id
1 'polypeptide(L)'
;MAKVGRGLQIPLSWIPGRDGFCPAGAVSVDNICVARSKHSGELLPGKLVPMNGKCYCPYGGAELESYDYEVLCESFIPGSCKG
;
A
#
# COMPACT_ATOMS: atom_id res chain seq x y z
N MET A 1 -7.76 0.54 -19.42
CA MET A 1 -8.72 0.25 -18.34
C MET A 1 -9.62 -0.87 -18.84
N ALA A 2 -9.57 -2.06 -18.24
CA ALA A 2 -10.37 -3.19 -18.68
C ALA A 2 -11.63 -3.28 -17.82
N LYS A 3 -12.78 -3.50 -18.46
CA LYS A 3 -14.04 -3.76 -17.77
C LYS A 3 -14.06 -5.24 -17.40
N VAL A 4 -14.01 -5.55 -16.10
CA VAL A 4 -14.14 -6.93 -15.60
C VAL A 4 -15.53 -7.06 -15.00
N GLY A 5 -16.45 -7.70 -15.74
CA GLY A 5 -17.85 -7.82 -15.32
C GLY A 5 -18.55 -6.47 -15.14
N ARG A 6 -19.18 -6.25 -13.97
CA ARG A 6 -19.85 -4.98 -13.61
C ARG A 6 -18.93 -3.96 -12.92
N GLY A 7 -17.66 -4.29 -12.68
CA GLY A 7 -16.72 -3.46 -11.91
C GLY A 7 -15.81 -2.59 -12.78
N LEU A 8 -15.23 -1.55 -12.16
CA LEU A 8 -14.18 -0.70 -12.72
C LEU A 8 -12.82 -1.19 -12.21
N GLN A 9 -11.85 -1.41 -13.12
CA GLN A 9 -10.46 -1.68 -12.72
C GLN A 9 -9.71 -0.36 -12.54
N ILE A 10 -9.20 -0.13 -11.33
CA ILE A 10 -8.42 1.06 -10.97
C ILE A 10 -6.93 0.72 -11.01
N PRO A 11 -6.06 1.58 -11.57
CA PRO A 11 -4.62 1.40 -11.49
C PRO A 11 -4.09 1.73 -10.10
N LEU A 12 -3.14 0.94 -9.64
CA LEU A 12 -2.51 1.08 -8.32
C LEU A 12 -1.00 1.29 -8.50
N SER A 13 -0.40 2.08 -7.60
CA SER A 13 1.05 2.26 -7.52
C SER A 13 1.53 2.13 -6.09
N TRP A 14 2.80 1.76 -5.94
CA TRP A 14 3.50 1.72 -4.67
C TRP A 14 4.20 3.06 -4.45
N ILE A 15 3.79 3.77 -3.39
CA ILE A 15 4.31 5.10 -3.06
C ILE A 15 5.24 4.97 -1.86
N PRO A 16 6.53 5.36 -1.96
CA PRO A 16 7.45 5.32 -0.84
C PRO A 16 6.96 6.19 0.32
N GLY A 17 7.12 5.69 1.54
CA GLY A 17 6.76 6.38 2.76
C GLY A 17 7.67 6.03 3.93
N ARG A 18 7.63 6.87 4.96
CA ARG A 18 8.40 6.72 6.18
C ARG A 18 7.64 7.22 7.40
N ASP A 19 7.95 6.66 8.58
CA ASP A 19 7.58 7.21 9.89
C ASP A 19 6.08 7.53 10.04
N GLY A 20 5.23 6.66 9.49
CA GLY A 20 3.77 6.80 9.57
C GLY A 20 3.14 7.63 8.46
N PHE A 21 3.91 8.15 7.50
CA PHE A 21 3.37 8.75 6.29
C PHE A 21 2.46 7.75 5.56
N CYS A 22 1.15 8.01 5.53
CA CYS A 22 0.18 7.31 4.68
C CYS A 22 -0.37 8.32 3.63
N PRO A 23 -0.07 8.14 2.33
CA PRO A 23 -0.48 9.05 1.28
C PRO A 23 -2.01 9.09 1.07
N ALA A 24 -2.49 10.18 0.46
CA ALA A 24 -3.87 10.21 -0.05
C ALA A 24 -4.09 9.12 -1.11
N GLY A 25 -5.28 8.51 -1.10
CA GLY A 25 -5.60 7.39 -1.99
C GLY A 25 -5.00 6.05 -1.56
N ALA A 26 -4.42 5.94 -0.36
CA ALA A 26 -3.99 4.67 0.19
C ALA A 26 -5.16 3.70 0.36
N VAL A 27 -4.97 2.46 -0.10
CA VAL A 27 -5.92 1.37 0.16
C VAL A 27 -5.85 1.05 1.64
N SER A 28 -6.91 1.37 2.39
CA SER A 28 -6.92 1.28 3.85
C SER A 28 -8.26 0.82 4.43
N VAL A 29 -8.19 0.21 5.62
CA VAL A 29 -9.34 -0.18 6.45
C VAL A 29 -8.99 0.18 7.89
N ASP A 30 -9.88 0.89 8.59
CA ASP A 30 -9.70 1.29 10.00
C ASP A 30 -8.33 1.91 10.34
N ASN A 31 -7.86 2.84 9.50
CA ASN A 31 -6.55 3.50 9.60
C ASN A 31 -5.34 2.57 9.42
N ILE A 32 -5.52 1.36 8.89
CA ILE A 32 -4.44 0.45 8.53
C ILE A 32 -4.32 0.44 7.00
N CYS A 33 -3.16 0.82 6.48
CA CYS A 33 -2.90 0.93 5.04
C CYS A 33 -2.21 -0.34 4.52
N VAL A 34 -2.55 -0.80 3.30
CA VAL A 34 -1.80 -1.88 2.63
C VAL A 34 -0.41 -1.37 2.29
N ALA A 35 0.63 -2.09 2.73
CA ALA A 35 2.01 -1.69 2.55
C ALA A 35 2.91 -2.87 2.17
N ARG A 36 4.16 -2.57 1.83
CA ARG A 36 5.24 -3.55 1.71
C ARG A 36 6.56 -2.94 2.17
N SER A 37 7.48 -3.76 2.65
CA SER A 37 8.82 -3.30 3.06
C SER A 37 9.89 -4.29 2.60
N LYS A 38 11.13 -3.79 2.48
CA LYS A 38 12.25 -4.65 2.10
C LYS A 38 12.79 -5.40 3.32
N HIS A 39 12.97 -6.71 3.17
CA HIS A 39 13.65 -7.54 4.14
C HIS A 39 14.52 -8.57 3.41
N SER A 40 15.81 -8.65 3.73
CA SER A 40 16.74 -9.65 3.18
C SER A 40 16.77 -9.71 1.64
N GLY A 41 16.62 -8.56 0.97
CA GLY A 41 16.60 -8.46 -0.49
C GLY A 41 15.23 -8.70 -1.14
N GLU A 42 14.23 -9.12 -0.37
CA GLU A 42 12.86 -9.36 -0.82
C GLU A 42 11.94 -8.20 -0.46
N LEU A 43 10.84 -8.04 -1.21
CA LEU A 43 9.75 -7.11 -0.88
C LEU A 43 8.61 -7.91 -0.25
N LEU A 44 8.42 -7.73 1.06
CA LEU A 44 7.39 -8.43 1.81
C LEU A 44 6.13 -7.57 1.88
N PRO A 45 4.94 -8.11 1.51
CA PRO A 45 3.68 -7.42 1.76
C PRO A 45 3.37 -7.38 3.26
N GLY A 46 2.68 -6.34 3.70
CA GLY A 46 2.38 -6.10 5.10
C GLY A 46 1.33 -5.02 5.31
N LYS A 47 1.26 -4.52 6.54
CA LYS A 47 0.33 -3.46 6.95
C LYS A 47 1.07 -2.27 7.53
N LEU A 48 0.72 -1.06 7.11
CA LEU A 48 1.14 0.16 7.78
C LEU A 48 0.12 0.50 8.87
N VAL A 49 0.61 0.74 10.08
CA VAL A 49 -0.16 1.37 11.16
C VAL A 49 0.41 2.78 11.35
N PRO A 50 -0.19 3.83 10.74
CA PRO A 50 0.34 5.20 10.76
C PRO A 50 0.56 5.73 12.17
N MET A 51 -0.34 5.41 13.10
CA MET A 51 -0.22 5.81 14.51
C MET A 51 1.03 5.25 15.21
N ASN A 52 1.52 4.08 14.77
CA ASN A 52 2.74 3.46 15.29
C ASN A 52 3.98 3.87 14.50
N GLY A 53 3.81 4.58 13.38
CA GLY A 53 4.89 5.00 12.50
C GLY A 53 5.51 3.87 11.67
N LYS A 54 4.92 2.67 11.64
CA LYS A 54 5.59 1.43 11.21
C LYS A 54 4.75 0.58 10.25
N CYS A 55 5.45 -0.03 9.30
CA CYS A 55 4.97 -1.16 8.52
C CYS A 55 5.33 -2.48 9.21
N TYR A 56 4.38 -3.41 9.21
CA TYR A 56 4.46 -4.72 9.83
C TYR A 56 4.33 -5.80 8.75
N CYS A 57 5.39 -6.59 8.55
CA CYS A 57 5.46 -7.65 7.53
C CYS A 57 5.68 -9.01 8.19
N PRO A 58 4.87 -10.04 7.89
CA PRO A 58 5.09 -11.38 8.42
C PRO A 58 6.30 -12.04 7.73
N TYR A 59 7.21 -12.61 8.53
CA TYR A 59 8.35 -13.37 8.03
C TYR A 59 8.80 -14.42 9.06
N GLY A 60 9.00 -15.67 8.63
CA GLY A 60 9.57 -16.71 9.49
C GLY A 60 8.79 -17.01 10.78
N GLY A 61 7.47 -16.78 10.79
CA GLY A 61 6.63 -16.96 11.99
C GLY A 61 6.62 -15.78 12.96
N ALA A 62 7.29 -14.67 12.63
CA ALA A 62 7.29 -13.43 13.39
C ALA A 62 6.75 -12.26 12.56
N GLU A 63 6.45 -11.15 13.23
CA GLU A 63 6.11 -9.88 12.58
C GLU A 63 7.32 -8.95 12.62
N LEU A 64 7.79 -8.54 11.45
CA LEU A 64 8.91 -7.61 11.29
C LEU A 64 8.37 -6.19 11.21
N GLU A 65 9.01 -5.27 11.93
CA GLU A 65 8.71 -3.85 11.90
C GLU A 65 9.68 -3.10 10.98
N SER A 66 9.18 -2.18 10.17
CA SER A 66 10.01 -1.28 9.34
C SER A 66 9.45 0.13 9.33
N TYR A 67 10.35 1.11 9.48
CA TYR A 67 10.05 2.53 9.28
C TYR A 67 10.06 2.91 7.80
N ASP A 68 10.77 2.15 6.96
CA ASP A 68 10.85 2.36 5.50
C ASP A 68 9.94 1.36 4.78
N TYR A 69 8.99 1.88 4.01
CA TYR A 69 7.97 1.07 3.34
C TYR A 69 7.43 1.76 2.08
N GLU A 70 6.63 1.02 1.32
CA GLU A 70 5.80 1.58 0.24
C GLU A 70 4.33 1.28 0.54
N VAL A 71 3.45 2.28 0.36
CA VAL A 71 2.01 2.16 0.53
C VAL A 71 1.35 1.93 -0.82
N LEU A 72 0.39 1.01 -0.88
CA LEU A 72 -0.41 0.77 -2.08
C LEU A 72 -1.47 1.86 -2.20
N CYS A 73 -1.38 2.66 -3.26
CA CYS A 73 -2.29 3.78 -3.50
C CYS A 73 -3.02 3.66 -4.82
N GLU A 74 -4.28 4.08 -4.82
CA GLU A 74 -5.05 4.39 -6.02
C GLU A 74 -4.33 5.49 -6.81
N SER A 75 -3.83 5.12 -7.99
CA SER A 75 -3.16 6.05 -8.88
C SER A 75 -4.19 6.56 -9.86
N PHE A 76 -4.59 7.82 -9.72
CA PHE A 76 -5.42 8.43 -10.74
C PHE A 76 -4.61 8.53 -12.04
N ILE A 77 -5.14 7.98 -13.14
CA ILE A 77 -4.68 8.31 -14.48
C ILE A 77 -5.48 9.54 -14.92
N PRO A 78 -4.86 10.74 -15.03
CA PRO A 78 -5.52 11.89 -15.63
C PRO A 78 -5.91 11.54 -17.07
N GLY A 79 -7.20 11.63 -17.38
CA GLY A 79 -7.72 11.35 -18.73
C GLY A 79 -8.47 10.02 -18.91
N SER A 80 -8.78 9.27 -17.84
CA SER A 80 -9.84 8.25 -17.92
C SER A 80 -11.21 8.94 -17.92
N CYS A 81 -11.55 9.52 -19.08
CA CYS A 81 -12.84 10.13 -19.35
C CYS A 81 -13.94 9.14 -19.01
N LYS A 82 -14.87 9.55 -18.14
CA LYS A 82 -16.13 8.86 -17.94
C LYS A 82 -16.90 8.90 -19.27
N GLY A 83 -17.09 7.74 -19.89
CA GLY A 83 -18.19 7.46 -20.80
C GLY A 83 -19.34 6.84 -20.04
#